data_AF-A0AAU3BS66-F1
#
_entry.id   AF-A0AAU3BS66-F1
#
_cell.length_a   1.000
_cell.length_b   1.000
_cell.length_c   1.000
_cell.angle_alpha   90.00
_cell.angle_beta   90.00
_cell.angle_gamma   90.00
#
_symmetry.space_group_name_H-M   'P 1'
#
loop_
_entity.id
_entity.type
_entity.pdbx_description
1 polymer ?
#
loop_
_entity_poly.entity_id
_entity_poly.type
_entity_poly.pdbx_seq_one_letter_code
_entity_poly.pdbx_strand_id
1 'polypeptide(L)'
;MAELSPEERRQVVTLPASIAKLTAVKHLVLYGSNLVRLPPEIGAMAGLEEFTPYTSYRLHWFPYEITRCAHLTRSTVSTRALFGNHRFRPPFPQLQPSKEAVAGLPVTDLDPGRWGVTAVRGCSVCDRPVEQAGLHQVWISRRVATDVLPLLVSACSMACVATLPRGAQDYIPAPHKGGRVEQPSSDRD
;
A
#
# COMPACT_ATOMS: atom_id res chain seq x y z
N MET A 1 -18.23 -2.70 18.41
CA MET A 1 -17.71 -2.92 17.05
C MET A 1 -18.20 -1.76 16.20
N ALA A 2 -17.32 -0.97 15.60
CA ALA A 2 -17.74 0.08 14.68
C ALA A 2 -17.87 -0.55 13.29
N GLU A 3 -19.10 -0.79 12.84
CA GLU A 3 -19.37 -1.32 11.51
C GLU A 3 -19.97 -0.22 10.64
N LEU A 4 -19.40 -0.01 9.45
CA LEU A 4 -19.96 0.92 8.46
C LEU A 4 -21.24 0.32 7.86
N SER A 5 -22.25 1.15 7.60
CA SER A 5 -23.45 0.73 6.88
C SER A 5 -23.12 0.38 5.42
N PRO A 6 -23.96 -0.44 4.74
CA PRO A 6 -23.75 -0.79 3.33
C PRO A 6 -23.70 0.42 2.38
N GLU A 7 -24.42 1.49 2.71
CA GLU A 7 -24.42 2.76 1.95
C GLU A 7 -23.07 3.46 2.05
N GLU A 8 -22.53 3.59 3.27
CA GLU A 8 -21.25 4.23 3.55
C GLU A 8 -20.09 3.45 2.91
N ARG A 9 -20.12 2.11 2.96
CA ARG A 9 -19.10 1.24 2.32
C ARG A 9 -18.99 1.48 0.82
N ARG A 10 -20.11 1.74 0.14
CA ARG A 10 -20.14 1.98 -1.31
C ARG A 10 -19.52 3.32 -1.70
N GLN A 11 -19.48 4.30 -0.80
CA GLN A 11 -18.90 5.62 -1.03
C GLN A 11 -17.39 5.68 -0.75
N VAL A 12 -16.84 4.72 0.01
CA VAL A 12 -15.40 4.73 0.34
C VAL A 12 -14.58 4.27 -0.87
N VAL A 13 -14.13 5.22 -1.67
CA VAL A 13 -13.13 5.04 -2.74
C VAL A 13 -11.71 5.09 -2.17
N THR A 14 -11.49 6.01 -1.22
CA THR A 14 -10.24 6.15 -0.46
C THR A 14 -10.61 6.41 1.00
N LEU A 15 -9.99 5.71 1.96
CA LEU A 15 -10.19 6.06 3.37
C LEU A 15 -9.58 7.45 3.66
N PRO A 16 -10.25 8.30 4.46
CA PRO A 16 -9.71 9.61 4.79
C PRO A 16 -8.50 9.51 5.72
N ALA A 17 -7.59 10.49 5.66
CA ALA A 17 -6.44 10.60 6.55
C ALA A 17 -6.83 10.62 8.05
N SER A 18 -8.07 11.00 8.37
CA SER A 18 -8.62 10.96 9.73
C SER A 18 -8.67 9.55 10.34
N ILE A 19 -8.48 8.49 9.55
CA ILE A 19 -8.36 7.12 10.05
C ILE A 19 -7.22 6.96 11.08
N ALA A 20 -6.18 7.80 11.02
CA ALA A 20 -5.12 7.85 12.03
C ALA A 20 -5.64 8.11 13.45
N LYS A 21 -6.83 8.72 13.61
CA LYS A 21 -7.43 8.97 14.93
C LYS A 21 -7.99 7.70 15.58
N LEU A 22 -8.19 6.63 14.81
CA LEU A 22 -8.77 5.38 15.29
C LEU A 22 -7.74 4.48 15.99
N THR A 23 -7.03 5.04 16.98
CA THR A 23 -5.91 4.38 17.66
C THR A 23 -6.32 3.22 18.57
N ALA A 24 -7.60 3.15 18.98
CA ALA A 24 -8.14 2.09 19.83
C ALA A 24 -8.90 0.99 19.04
N VAL A 25 -9.07 1.15 17.73
CA VAL A 25 -9.81 0.18 16.91
C VAL A 25 -8.96 -1.06 16.69
N LYS A 26 -9.43 -2.20 17.19
CA LYS A 26 -8.77 -3.51 17.05
C LYS A 26 -9.10 -4.24 15.76
N HIS A 27 -10.36 -4.17 15.32
CA HIS A 27 -10.81 -4.88 14.14
C HIS A 27 -11.40 -3.87 13.15
N LEU A 28 -10.78 -3.77 11.97
CA LEU A 28 -11.24 -2.92 10.87
C LEU A 28 -11.74 -3.82 9.73
N VAL A 29 -13.06 -3.96 9.64
CA VAL A 29 -13.73 -4.76 8.61
C VAL A 29 -14.35 -3.83 7.57
N LEU A 30 -13.86 -3.89 6.35
CA LEU A 30 -14.30 -3.07 5.21
C LEU A 30 -14.94 -3.94 4.10
N TYR A 31 -15.56 -5.05 4.49
CA TYR A 31 -16.17 -6.00 3.55
C TYR A 31 -17.22 -5.32 2.64
N GLY A 32 -17.14 -5.53 1.33
CA GLY A 32 -18.08 -4.95 0.36
C GLY A 32 -17.87 -3.46 0.11
N SER A 33 -16.71 -2.90 0.49
CA SER A 33 -16.35 -1.52 0.16
C SER A 33 -15.88 -1.39 -1.30
N ASN A 34 -16.06 -0.22 -1.88
CA ASN A 34 -15.51 0.10 -3.20
C ASN A 34 -14.08 0.65 -3.12
N LEU A 35 -13.31 0.15 -2.15
CA LEU A 35 -12.00 0.71 -1.83
C LEU A 35 -11.06 0.56 -3.01
N VAL A 36 -10.46 1.68 -3.41
CA VAL A 36 -9.39 1.74 -4.40
C VAL A 36 -8.05 1.91 -3.70
N ARG A 37 -8.01 2.67 -2.59
CA ARG A 37 -6.77 3.06 -1.90
C ARG A 37 -6.93 3.24 -0.40
N LEU A 38 -5.81 3.09 0.30
CA LEU A 38 -5.66 3.44 1.71
C LEU A 38 -4.69 4.61 1.86
N PRO A 39 -4.96 5.54 2.79
CA PRO A 39 -4.04 6.62 3.11
C PRO A 39 -2.84 6.08 3.91
N PRO A 40 -1.64 6.66 3.78
CA PRO A 40 -0.48 6.27 4.59
C PRO A 40 -0.73 6.41 6.10
N GLU A 41 -1.66 7.28 6.49
CA GLU A 41 -2.14 7.47 7.87
C GLU A 41 -2.69 6.19 8.53
N ILE A 42 -2.98 5.12 7.77
CA ILE A 42 -3.31 3.80 8.34
C ILE A 42 -2.22 3.28 9.30
N GLY A 43 -0.95 3.62 9.05
CA GLY A 43 0.17 3.22 9.91
C GLY A 43 0.12 3.78 11.33
N ALA A 44 -0.74 4.77 11.59
CA ALA A 44 -0.95 5.35 12.92
C ALA A 44 -2.03 4.62 13.74
N MET A 45 -2.73 3.63 13.17
CA MET A 45 -3.72 2.83 13.89
C MET A 45 -3.05 1.83 14.85
N ALA A 46 -2.50 2.34 15.96
CA ALA A 46 -1.70 1.54 16.89
C ALA A 46 -2.44 0.33 17.46
N GLY A 47 -3.74 0.43 17.73
CA GLY A 47 -4.53 -0.68 18.28
C GLY A 47 -4.99 -1.72 17.25
N LEU A 48 -4.70 -1.56 15.96
CA LEU A 48 -5.23 -2.44 14.91
C LEU A 48 -4.61 -3.84 15.00
N GLU A 49 -5.45 -4.85 15.20
CA GLU A 49 -5.09 -6.26 15.35
C GLU A 49 -5.53 -7.10 14.14
N GLU A 50 -6.72 -6.81 13.59
CA GLU A 50 -7.28 -7.48 12.42
C GLU A 50 -7.72 -6.47 11.35
N PHE A 51 -7.27 -6.68 10.10
CA PHE A 51 -7.64 -5.86 8.96
C PHE A 51 -8.22 -6.67 7.80
N THR A 52 -9.49 -6.43 7.50
CA THR A 52 -10.25 -7.21 6.50
C THR A 52 -10.89 -6.29 5.45
N PRO A 53 -10.13 -5.89 4.42
CA PRO A 53 -10.67 -5.18 3.25
C PRO A 53 -11.25 -6.12 2.18
N TYR A 54 -11.35 -7.43 2.49
CA TYR A 54 -11.81 -8.47 1.58
C TYR A 54 -13.06 -8.07 0.78
N THR A 55 -13.11 -8.45 -0.51
CA THR A 55 -14.09 -8.04 -1.55
C THR A 55 -13.99 -6.60 -2.07
N SER A 56 -13.03 -5.80 -1.61
CA SER A 56 -12.66 -4.55 -2.29
C SER A 56 -11.85 -4.83 -3.56
N TYR A 57 -12.49 -5.25 -4.65
CA TYR A 57 -11.81 -5.73 -5.86
C TYR A 57 -10.97 -4.69 -6.61
N ARG A 58 -11.08 -3.41 -6.24
CA ARG A 58 -10.33 -2.29 -6.82
C ARG A 58 -9.12 -1.88 -5.98
N LEU A 59 -8.94 -2.48 -4.80
CA LEU A 59 -7.78 -2.27 -3.95
C LEU A 59 -6.67 -3.21 -4.41
N HIS A 60 -5.76 -2.68 -5.22
CA HIS A 60 -4.67 -3.47 -5.81
C HIS A 60 -3.35 -3.38 -5.04
N TRP A 61 -3.17 -2.37 -4.17
CA TRP A 61 -1.97 -2.19 -3.37
C TRP A 61 -2.24 -1.43 -2.07
N PHE A 62 -1.27 -1.47 -1.16
CA PHE A 62 -1.33 -0.84 0.15
C PHE A 62 -0.18 0.17 0.32
N PRO A 63 -0.36 1.23 1.11
CA PRO A 63 0.74 2.07 1.54
C PRO A 63 1.71 1.25 2.40
N TYR A 64 3.02 1.44 2.24
CA TYR A 64 4.02 0.72 3.03
C TYR A 64 3.85 0.95 4.54
N GLU A 65 3.28 2.09 4.93
CA GLU A 65 3.00 2.48 6.31
C GLU A 65 2.10 1.50 7.05
N ILE A 66 1.34 0.62 6.37
CA ILE A 66 0.59 -0.47 7.03
C ILE A 66 1.49 -1.40 7.86
N THR A 67 2.79 -1.48 7.52
CA THR A 67 3.78 -2.23 8.28
C THR A 67 4.06 -1.66 9.68
N ARG A 68 3.60 -0.43 9.95
CA ARG A 68 3.77 0.25 11.25
C ARG A 68 2.66 -0.06 12.25
N CYS A 69 1.58 -0.72 11.80
CA CYS A 69 0.55 -1.24 12.70
C CYS A 69 1.14 -2.38 13.52
N ALA A 70 1.78 -2.06 14.65
CA ALA A 70 2.59 -3.00 15.43
C ALA A 70 1.81 -4.20 15.97
N HIS A 71 0.50 -4.06 16.14
CA HIS A 71 -0.39 -5.10 16.65
C HIS A 71 -1.12 -5.88 15.54
N LEU A 72 -0.92 -5.51 14.27
CA LEU A 72 -1.63 -6.12 13.15
C LEU A 72 -1.07 -7.53 12.90
N THR A 73 -1.85 -8.53 13.32
CA THR A 73 -1.47 -9.94 13.28
C THR A 73 -2.34 -10.75 12.35
N ARG A 74 -3.54 -10.27 12.04
CA ARG A 74 -4.50 -10.92 11.15
C ARG A 74 -4.89 -9.99 10.01
N SER A 75 -4.84 -10.52 8.79
CA SER A 75 -5.37 -9.84 7.62
C SER A 75 -6.22 -10.81 6.81
N THR A 76 -7.19 -10.27 6.08
CA THR A 76 -7.92 -11.06 5.09
C THR A 76 -8.07 -10.23 3.83
N VAL A 77 -7.26 -10.56 2.82
CA VAL A 77 -7.24 -9.91 1.51
C VAL A 77 -7.47 -10.93 0.39
N SER A 78 -7.90 -10.45 -0.78
CA SER A 78 -8.02 -11.33 -1.95
C SER A 78 -6.70 -11.30 -2.73
N THR A 79 -5.93 -12.40 -2.68
CA THR A 79 -4.71 -12.55 -3.51
C THR A 79 -5.01 -12.34 -4.99
N ARG A 80 -6.16 -12.81 -5.47
CA ARG A 80 -6.60 -12.62 -6.86
C ARG A 80 -6.85 -11.14 -7.18
N ALA A 81 -7.38 -10.35 -6.26
CA ALA A 81 -7.57 -8.91 -6.48
C ALA A 81 -6.21 -8.16 -6.51
N LEU A 82 -5.27 -8.57 -5.66
CA LEU A 82 -3.96 -7.91 -5.54
C LEU A 82 -3.00 -8.27 -6.66
N PHE A 83 -2.87 -9.55 -6.98
CA PHE A 83 -1.85 -10.05 -7.90
C PHE A 83 -2.42 -10.67 -9.17
N GLY A 84 -3.74 -10.76 -9.32
CA GLY A 84 -4.36 -11.47 -10.44
C GLY A 84 -4.11 -12.99 -10.41
N ASN A 85 -4.47 -13.65 -11.49
CA ASN A 85 -4.13 -15.05 -11.75
C ASN A 85 -2.73 -15.10 -12.39
N HIS A 86 -1.86 -16.06 -12.02
CA HIS A 86 -0.50 -16.15 -12.57
C HIS A 86 -0.44 -16.15 -14.11
N ARG A 87 -1.47 -16.66 -14.80
CA ARG A 87 -1.59 -16.68 -16.27
C ARG A 87 -2.01 -15.35 -16.89
N PHE A 88 -2.81 -14.55 -16.19
CA PHE A 88 -3.46 -13.36 -16.74
C PHE A 88 -3.29 -12.11 -15.87
N ARG A 89 -2.35 -12.14 -14.93
CA ARG A 89 -2.17 -11.04 -14.00
C ARG A 89 -1.66 -9.80 -14.74
N PRO A 90 -2.25 -8.64 -14.47
CA PRO A 90 -1.75 -7.40 -15.04
C PRO A 90 -0.34 -7.12 -14.51
N PRO A 91 0.51 -6.40 -15.29
CA PRO A 91 1.75 -5.88 -14.76
C PRO A 91 1.48 -4.93 -13.59
N PHE A 92 2.46 -4.80 -12.70
CA PHE A 92 2.41 -3.74 -11.68
C PHE A 92 2.33 -2.38 -12.38
N PRO A 93 1.61 -1.39 -11.81
CA PRO A 93 1.61 -0.04 -12.36
C PRO A 93 3.05 0.49 -12.48
N GLN A 94 3.40 1.06 -13.63
CA GLN A 94 4.73 1.63 -13.84
C GLN A 94 4.88 2.90 -13.00
N LEU A 95 5.86 2.92 -12.09
CA LEU A 95 6.19 4.08 -11.26
C LEU A 95 7.10 5.04 -12.05
N GLN A 96 6.96 6.33 -11.75
CA GLN A 96 7.74 7.39 -12.35
C GLN A 96 9.26 7.24 -12.01
N PRO A 97 10.16 7.56 -12.95
CA PRO A 97 11.59 7.63 -12.69
C PRO A 97 11.91 8.77 -11.72
N SER A 98 12.99 8.61 -10.94
CA SER A 98 13.16 9.34 -9.69
C SER A 98 14.10 10.56 -9.72
N LYS A 99 14.32 11.27 -10.84
CA LYS A 99 15.09 12.53 -10.79
C LYS A 99 14.67 13.67 -11.73
N GLU A 100 14.16 13.44 -12.93
CA GLU A 100 13.94 14.56 -13.89
C GLU A 100 12.48 15.03 -14.11
N ALA A 101 11.45 14.33 -13.64
CA ALA A 101 10.05 14.58 -14.07
C ALA A 101 9.18 15.48 -13.16
N VAL A 102 9.73 16.06 -12.08
CA VAL A 102 8.92 16.49 -10.91
C VAL A 102 9.43 17.79 -10.24
N ALA A 103 10.27 18.60 -10.90
CA ALA A 103 10.68 19.87 -10.32
C ALA A 103 9.45 20.75 -10.04
N GLY A 104 9.13 20.95 -8.74
CA GLY A 104 8.05 21.85 -8.29
C GLY A 104 6.67 21.23 -8.00
N LEU A 105 6.50 19.90 -7.93
CA LEU A 105 5.19 19.34 -7.53
C LEU A 105 5.01 19.29 -6.00
N PRO A 106 3.85 19.74 -5.48
CA PRO A 106 3.54 19.60 -4.06
C PRO A 106 3.23 18.14 -3.71
N VAL A 107 4.03 17.55 -2.81
CA VAL A 107 3.83 16.17 -2.29
C VAL A 107 2.56 15.99 -1.45
N THR A 108 1.79 17.06 -1.25
CA THR A 108 0.56 17.11 -0.46
C THR A 108 -0.71 16.95 -1.28
N ASP A 109 -0.64 17.06 -2.61
CA ASP A 109 -1.78 16.93 -3.53
C ASP A 109 -1.33 16.23 -4.82
N LEU A 110 -1.00 14.95 -4.69
CA LEU A 110 -0.53 14.13 -5.80
C LEU A 110 -1.71 13.52 -6.53
N ASP A 111 -1.69 13.55 -7.86
CA ASP A 111 -2.65 12.81 -8.67
C ASP A 111 -2.53 11.32 -8.35
N PRO A 112 -3.56 10.70 -7.75
CA PRO A 112 -3.54 9.29 -7.44
C PRO A 112 -3.28 8.44 -8.70
N GLY A 113 -3.86 8.77 -9.85
CA GLY A 113 -3.68 8.00 -11.09
C GLY A 113 -2.21 7.89 -11.51
N ARG A 114 -1.43 8.95 -11.26
CA ARG A 114 -0.02 9.04 -11.61
C ARG A 114 0.94 8.54 -10.53
N TRP A 115 0.63 8.78 -9.25
CA TRP A 115 1.56 8.58 -8.13
C TRP A 115 1.22 7.40 -7.22
N GLY A 116 0.08 6.74 -7.42
CA GLY A 116 -0.37 5.63 -6.56
C GLY A 116 -0.82 6.05 -5.14
N VAL A 117 -0.59 7.31 -4.75
CA VAL A 117 -1.00 7.94 -3.48
C VAL A 117 -1.53 9.36 -3.73
N THR A 118 -2.32 9.88 -2.79
CA THR A 118 -2.82 11.26 -2.82
C THR A 118 -1.91 12.25 -2.09
N ALA A 119 -1.09 11.77 -1.16
CA ALA A 119 -0.11 12.58 -0.46
C ALA A 119 1.03 11.70 0.06
N VAL A 120 2.22 12.29 0.21
CA VAL A 120 3.37 11.72 0.90
C VAL A 120 3.70 12.64 2.07
N ARG A 121 3.44 12.16 3.29
CA ARG A 121 3.67 12.94 4.53
C ARG A 121 5.10 12.85 5.05
N GLY A 122 5.79 11.77 4.69
CA GLY A 122 7.16 11.49 5.10
C GLY A 122 7.67 10.27 4.36
N CYS A 123 8.95 9.98 4.56
CA CYS A 123 9.57 8.81 3.98
C CYS A 123 9.01 7.56 4.63
N SER A 124 8.51 6.62 3.83
CA SER A 124 7.99 5.33 4.30
C SER A 124 9.00 4.53 5.15
N VAL A 125 10.30 4.79 4.99
CA VAL A 125 11.40 4.06 5.62
C VAL A 125 11.97 4.77 6.86
N CYS A 126 12.27 6.07 6.77
CA CYS A 126 12.95 6.80 7.84
C CYS A 126 12.12 7.91 8.48
N ASP A 127 10.86 8.08 8.08
CA ASP A 127 9.91 9.10 8.54
C ASP A 127 10.31 10.56 8.34
N ARG A 128 11.51 10.84 7.85
CA ARG A 128 11.93 12.20 7.50
C ARG A 128 11.10 12.74 6.34
N PRO A 129 10.90 14.07 6.26
CA PRO A 129 10.22 14.71 5.14
C PRO A 129 10.84 14.29 3.80
N VAL A 130 9.98 14.08 2.80
CA VAL A 130 10.43 13.84 1.42
C VAL A 130 10.41 15.18 0.71
N GLU A 131 11.59 15.69 0.37
CA GLU A 131 11.71 16.88 -0.46
C GLU A 131 11.28 16.57 -1.90
N GLN A 132 10.71 17.58 -2.58
CA GLN A 132 10.02 17.43 -3.86
C GLN A 132 10.89 16.80 -4.97
N ALA A 133 12.21 17.06 -4.98
CA ALA A 133 13.16 16.50 -5.95
C ALA A 133 13.73 15.11 -5.56
N GLY A 134 13.36 14.59 -4.39
CA GLY A 134 13.93 13.38 -3.78
C GLY A 134 12.94 12.23 -3.59
N LEU A 135 11.77 12.25 -4.25
CA LEU A 135 10.81 11.16 -4.12
C LEU A 135 11.23 9.93 -4.95
N HIS A 136 11.58 8.86 -4.26
CA HIS A 136 11.89 7.55 -4.84
C HIS A 136 10.78 6.55 -4.52
N GLN A 137 9.87 6.36 -5.47
CA GLN A 137 8.83 5.32 -5.33
C GLN A 137 9.29 3.96 -5.83
N VAL A 138 8.97 2.92 -5.08
CA VAL A 138 9.18 1.52 -5.46
C VAL A 138 8.02 0.66 -4.95
N TRP A 139 7.76 -0.44 -5.66
CA TRP A 139 6.92 -1.53 -5.20
C TRP A 139 7.76 -2.54 -4.42
N ILE A 140 7.20 -3.11 -3.37
CA ILE A 140 7.73 -4.29 -2.72
C ILE A 140 6.59 -5.20 -2.25
N SER A 141 6.68 -6.50 -2.50
CA SER A 141 5.71 -7.47 -1.97
C SER A 141 6.19 -8.01 -0.63
N ARG A 142 5.42 -7.84 0.44
CA ARG A 142 5.83 -8.23 1.80
C ARG A 142 4.69 -8.91 2.54
N ARG A 143 5.04 -9.88 3.40
CA ARG A 143 4.10 -10.42 4.36
C ARG A 143 3.80 -9.34 5.42
N VAL A 144 2.53 -8.99 5.56
CA VAL A 144 1.99 -8.10 6.59
C VAL A 144 0.86 -8.85 7.25
N ALA A 145 0.94 -9.06 8.57
CA ALA A 145 0.09 -10.03 9.25
C ALA A 145 0.15 -11.42 8.56
N THR A 146 -1.00 -11.94 8.13
CA THR A 146 -1.13 -13.28 7.56
C THR A 146 -0.95 -13.32 6.04
N ASP A 147 -1.10 -12.19 5.35
CA ASP A 147 -1.10 -12.12 3.88
C ASP A 147 0.14 -11.45 3.30
N VAL A 148 0.45 -11.77 2.04
CA VAL A 148 1.45 -11.02 1.27
C VAL A 148 0.75 -9.88 0.55
N LEU A 149 1.23 -8.66 0.78
CA LEU A 149 0.68 -7.43 0.23
C LEU A 149 1.68 -6.78 -0.74
N PRO A 150 1.22 -6.27 -1.89
CA PRO A 150 2.01 -5.35 -2.69
C PRO A 150 1.98 -3.96 -2.05
N LEU A 151 3.14 -3.48 -1.63
CA LEU A 151 3.31 -2.23 -0.89
C LEU A 151 3.93 -1.16 -1.78
N LEU A 152 3.33 0.03 -1.78
CA LEU A 152 3.91 1.24 -2.36
C LEU A 152 4.79 1.93 -1.33
N VAL A 153 6.09 2.02 -1.59
CA VAL A 153 7.06 2.74 -0.77
C VAL A 153 7.28 4.12 -1.38
N SER A 154 7.22 5.17 -0.57
CA SER A 154 7.63 6.53 -0.94
C SER A 154 8.87 6.92 -0.12
N ALA A 155 10.06 6.75 -0.71
CA ALA A 155 11.33 6.98 -0.03
C ALA A 155 11.94 8.36 -0.36
N CYS A 156 12.68 8.97 0.58
CA CYS A 156 13.37 10.24 0.36
C CYS A 156 14.72 10.12 -0.35
N SER A 157 15.23 8.89 -0.53
CA SER A 157 16.52 8.64 -1.18
C SER A 157 16.64 7.19 -1.63
N MET A 158 17.55 6.93 -2.57
CA MET A 158 17.96 5.56 -2.91
C MET A 158 18.59 4.81 -1.73
N ALA A 159 19.21 5.51 -0.77
CA ALA A 159 19.71 4.89 0.45
C ALA A 159 18.58 4.29 1.29
N CYS A 160 17.45 5.01 1.43
CA CYS A 160 16.26 4.48 2.08
C CYS A 160 15.66 3.29 1.31
N VAL A 161 15.65 3.33 -0.03
CA VAL A 161 15.22 2.17 -0.84
C VAL A 161 16.12 0.97 -0.58
N ALA A 162 17.44 1.16 -0.49
CA ALA A 162 18.40 0.08 -0.26
C ALA A 162 18.28 -0.56 1.13
N THR A 163 17.75 0.16 2.12
CA THR A 163 17.45 -0.39 3.46
C THR A 163 16.15 -1.18 3.54
N LEU A 164 15.33 -1.20 2.48
CA LEU A 164 14.13 -2.00 2.47
C LEU A 164 14.47 -3.48 2.66
N PRO A 165 13.68 -4.21 3.47
CA PRO A 165 13.90 -5.63 3.66
C PRO A 165 13.62 -6.39 2.36
N ARG A 166 14.04 -7.66 2.28
CA ARG A 166 13.69 -8.51 1.13
C ARG A 166 12.18 -8.70 1.01
N GLY A 167 11.72 -8.84 -0.22
CA GLY A 167 10.35 -9.22 -0.55
C GLY A 167 9.98 -10.59 0.02
N ALA A 168 8.69 -10.88 0.03
CA ALA A 168 8.16 -12.17 0.48
C ALA A 168 8.65 -13.31 -0.42
N GLN A 169 8.84 -14.49 0.17
CA GLN A 169 9.13 -15.73 -0.55
C GLN A 169 8.02 -16.02 -1.58
N ASP A 170 8.40 -16.52 -2.76
CA ASP A 170 7.51 -16.80 -3.91
C ASP A 170 6.87 -15.54 -4.54
N TYR A 171 7.34 -14.35 -4.16
CA TYR A 171 7.02 -13.07 -4.80
C TYR A 171 8.30 -12.39 -5.29
N ILE A 172 8.17 -11.22 -5.91
CA ILE A 172 9.32 -10.44 -6.38
C ILE A 172 10.21 -10.08 -5.17
N PRO A 173 11.48 -10.55 -5.15
CA PRO A 173 12.30 -10.54 -3.94
C PRO A 173 12.92 -9.17 -3.63
N ALA A 174 12.98 -8.27 -4.60
CA ALA A 174 13.61 -6.96 -4.48
C ALA A 174 12.63 -5.82 -4.81
N PRO A 175 12.85 -4.61 -4.26
CA PRO A 175 12.09 -3.44 -4.67
C PRO A 175 12.19 -3.19 -6.18
N HIS A 176 11.07 -2.86 -6.83
CA HIS A 176 11.01 -2.69 -8.28
C HIS A 176 10.17 -1.48 -8.69
N LYS A 177 10.31 -1.02 -9.94
CA LYS A 177 9.58 0.14 -10.48
C LYS A 177 8.22 -0.20 -11.10
N GLY A 178 7.84 -1.47 -11.06
CA GLY A 178 6.61 -1.95 -11.70
C GLY A 178 6.82 -2.21 -13.18
N GLY A 179 5.74 -2.18 -13.95
CA GLY A 179 5.73 -2.63 -15.33
C GLY A 179 5.80 -4.15 -15.46
N ARG A 180 6.39 -4.63 -16.56
CA ARG A 180 6.53 -6.05 -16.85
C ARG A 180 7.67 -6.64 -16.01
N VAL A 181 7.35 -6.99 -14.77
CA VAL A 181 8.26 -7.70 -13.86
C VAL A 181 7.89 -9.17 -13.85
N GLU A 182 8.89 -10.04 -13.99
CA GLU A 182 8.71 -11.47 -13.83
C GLU A 182 8.41 -11.73 -12.35
N GLN A 183 7.20 -12.19 -12.07
CA GLN A 183 6.86 -12.67 -10.74
C GLN A 183 6.86 -14.20 -10.77
N PRO A 184 7.19 -14.88 -9.66
CA PRO A 184 7.19 -16.33 -9.62
C PRO A 184 5.81 -16.91 -9.94
N SER A 185 5.77 -18.18 -10.37
CA SER A 185 4.57 -18.99 -10.22
C SER A 185 4.33 -19.14 -8.72
N SER A 186 3.12 -18.83 -8.25
CA SER A 186 2.73 -19.32 -6.94
C SER A 186 2.60 -20.83 -7.11
N ASP A 187 3.57 -21.63 -6.65
CA ASP A 187 3.57 -23.10 -6.72
C ASP A 187 2.51 -23.74 -5.78
N ARG A 188 1.34 -23.11 -5.71
CA ARG A 188 0.14 -23.58 -5.04
C ARG A 188 -1.02 -23.48 -6.03
N ASP A 189 -0.92 -24.25 -7.10
CA ASP A 189 -2.09 -24.72 -7.86
C ASP A 189 -2.70 -25.92 -7.12
#